data_AF-A0A7C5KVS8-F1
#
_entry.id   AF-A0A7C5KVS8-F1
#
_cell.length_a   1.000
_cell.length_b   1.000
_cell.length_c   1.000
_cell.angle_alpha   90.00
_cell.angle_beta   90.00
_cell.angle_gamma   90.00
#
_symmetry.space_group_name_H-M   'P 1'
#
loop_
_entity.id
_entity.type
_entity.pdbx_description
1 polymer ?
#
loop_
_entity_poly.entity_id
_entity_poly.type
_entity_poly.pdbx_seq_one_letter_code
_entity_poly.pdbx_strand_id
1 'polypeptide(L)' 'MQRQLNAETMSKPFLAEQPEKVDAYIKEAMKKNLKPSEYTGKHWRPGYTCRDLLRYSWREYRDCRYYYSYYGRYYPY' A
#
# COMPACT_ATOMS: atom_id res chain seq x y z
N MET A 1 23.56 -7.38 -24.07
CA MET A 1 23.15 -7.21 -22.66
C MET A 1 21.63 -7.11 -22.56
N GLN A 2 20.91 -8.24 -22.54
CA GLN A 2 19.44 -8.23 -22.40
C GLN A 2 18.90 -9.32 -21.43
N ARG A 3 19.78 -10.16 -20.87
CA ARG A 3 19.39 -11.27 -19.99
C ARG A 3 19.25 -10.89 -18.52
N GLN A 4 19.68 -9.69 -18.10
CA GLN A 4 19.61 -9.28 -16.69
C GLN A 4 18.32 -8.55 -16.32
N LEU A 5 17.59 -7.96 -17.28
CA LEU A 5 16.36 -7.22 -17.00
C LEU A 5 15.13 -8.11 -16.75
N ASN A 6 15.19 -9.40 -17.14
CA ASN A 6 14.06 -10.33 -17.05
C ASN A 6 14.05 -11.18 -15.77
N ALA A 7 15.16 -11.22 -15.02
CA ALA A 7 15.23 -11.97 -13.76
C ALA A 7 14.57 -11.20 -12.60
N GLU A 8 14.69 -9.88 -12.59
CA GLU A 8 14.10 -9.03 -11.53
C GLU A 8 12.57 -8.87 -11.66
N THR A 9 11.99 -9.22 -12.81
CA THR A 9 10.55 -9.11 -13.06
C THR A 9 9.77 -10.34 -12.58
N MET A 10 10.38 -11.53 -12.55
CA MET A 10 9.73 -12.77 -12.10
C MET A 10 9.87 -13.05 -10.59
N SER A 11 10.77 -12.37 -9.88
CA SER A 11 11.00 -12.62 -8.45
C SER A 11 10.12 -11.79 -7.51
N LYS A 12 9.34 -10.84 -8.04
CA LYS A 12 8.40 -10.08 -7.21
C LYS A 12 7.10 -10.88 -7.08
N PRO A 13 6.68 -11.27 -5.87
CA PRO A 13 5.38 -11.88 -5.69
C PRO A 13 4.34 -10.88 -6.21
N PHE A 14 3.56 -11.28 -7.22
CA PHE A 14 2.43 -10.49 -7.66
C PHE A 14 1.40 -10.52 -6.53
N LEU A 15 1.42 -9.49 -5.69
CA LEU A 15 0.45 -9.34 -4.62
C LEU A 15 -0.89 -8.98 -5.27
N ALA A 16 -1.77 -9.96 -5.34
CA ALA A 16 -3.14 -9.72 -5.79
C ALA A 16 -3.84 -8.75 -4.82
N GLU A 17 -4.57 -7.80 -5.39
CA GLU A 17 -5.42 -6.93 -4.61
C GLU A 17 -6.51 -7.77 -3.94
N GLN A 18 -6.61 -7.66 -2.62
CA GLN A 18 -7.63 -8.34 -1.82
C GLN A 18 -8.54 -7.27 -1.21
N PRO A 19 -9.45 -6.67 -2.00
CA PRO A 19 -10.23 -5.51 -1.58
C PRO A 19 -11.05 -5.80 -0.32
N GLU A 20 -11.69 -6.97 -0.23
CA GLU A 20 -12.50 -7.35 0.93
C GLU A 20 -11.71 -7.36 2.25
N LYS A 21 -10.45 -7.81 2.22
CA LYS A 21 -9.58 -7.81 3.42
C LYS A 21 -9.16 -6.40 3.81
N VAL A 22 -8.93 -5.53 2.83
CA VAL A 22 -8.59 -4.13 3.07
C VAL A 22 -9.80 -3.40 3.65
N ASP A 23 -10.98 -3.59 3.07
CA ASP A 23 -12.23 -2.99 3.56
C ASP A 23 -12.58 -3.46 4.97
N ALA A 24 -12.42 -4.76 5.27
CA ALA A 24 -12.62 -5.29 6.61
C ALA A 24 -11.67 -4.61 7.62
N TYR A 25 -10.37 -4.51 7.29
CA TYR A 25 -9.40 -3.83 8.14
C TYR A 25 -9.75 -2.36 8.37
N ILE A 26 -10.13 -1.63 7.31
CA ILE A 26 -10.51 -0.21 7.40
C ILE A 26 -11.73 -0.06 8.32
N LYS A 27 -12.77 -0.87 8.12
CA LYS A 27 -13.98 -0.84 8.96
C LYS A 27 -13.65 -1.10 10.42
N GLU A 28 -12.83 -2.10 10.72
CA GLU A 28 -12.41 -2.39 12.09
C GLU A 28 -11.57 -1.26 12.72
N ALA A 29 -10.63 -0.68 11.97
CA ALA A 29 -9.78 0.40 12.44
C ALA A 29 -10.58 1.69 12.69
N MET A 30 -11.52 2.02 11.78
CA MET A 30 -12.44 3.14 11.95
C MET A 30 -13.37 2.92 13.16
N LYS A 31 -13.90 1.71 13.34
CA LYS A 31 -14.74 1.37 14.51
C LYS A 31 -13.99 1.57 15.83
N LYS A 32 -12.68 1.30 15.84
CA LYS A 32 -11.80 1.52 16.99
C LYS A 32 -11.31 2.97 17.12
N ASN A 33 -11.75 3.86 16.23
CA ASN A 33 -11.34 5.26 16.16
C ASN A 33 -9.81 5.45 16.18
N LEU A 34 -9.09 4.52 15.54
CA LEU A 34 -7.63 4.53 15.51
C LEU A 34 -7.17 5.52 14.45
N LYS A 35 -6.48 6.58 14.86
CA LYS A 35 -5.87 7.51 13.90
C LYS A 35 -4.83 6.75 13.05
N PRO A 36 -4.92 6.76 11.71
CA PRO A 36 -3.89 6.17 10.87
C PRO A 36 -2.57 6.90 11.10
N SER A 37 -1.51 6.14 11.31
CA SER A 37 -0.15 6.68 11.42
C SER A 37 0.31 7.25 10.08
N GLU A 38 1.19 8.24 10.15
CA GLU A 38 1.97 8.69 9.00
C GLU A 38 2.79 7.52 8.41
N TYR A 39 3.21 7.66 7.15
CA TYR A 39 3.93 6.60 6.49
C TYR A 39 5.28 6.32 7.19
N THR A 40 5.53 5.05 7.49
CA THR A 40 6.75 4.57 8.17
C THR A 40 7.50 3.51 7.35
N GLY A 41 7.05 3.25 6.12
CA GLY A 41 7.67 2.28 5.22
C GLY A 41 8.84 2.88 4.42
N LYS A 42 9.29 2.15 3.39
CA LYS A 42 10.45 2.54 2.56
C LYS A 42 10.12 2.80 1.08
N HIS A 43 8.90 2.52 0.65
CA HIS A 43 8.50 2.49 -0.77
C HIS A 43 7.62 3.66 -1.20
N TRP A 44 7.12 4.49 -0.28
CA TRP A 44 6.40 5.71 -0.65
C TRP A 44 7.31 6.70 -1.35
N ARG A 45 6.82 7.30 -2.43
CA ARG A 45 7.55 8.29 -3.23
C ARG A 45 6.61 9.38 -3.73
N PRO A 46 7.15 10.55 -4.07
CA PRO A 46 6.35 11.58 -4.71
C PRO A 46 5.65 11.09 -5.97
N GLY A 47 4.35 11.40 -6.09
CA GLY A 47 3.49 10.94 -7.19
C GLY A 47 2.91 9.53 -7.06
N TYR A 48 3.20 8.79 -5.98
CA TYR A 48 2.64 7.44 -5.79
C TYR A 48 1.17 7.48 -5.34
N THR A 49 0.46 6.42 -5.70
CA THR A 49 -0.84 6.06 -5.13
C THR A 49 -0.69 4.83 -4.22
N CYS A 50 -1.71 4.52 -3.43
CA CYS A 50 -1.67 3.28 -2.64
C CYS A 50 -1.41 2.04 -3.50
N ARG A 51 -1.95 1.99 -4.72
CA ARG A 51 -1.78 0.85 -5.63
C ARG A 51 -0.31 0.61 -6.02
N ASP A 52 0.52 1.65 -6.03
CA ASP A 52 1.94 1.50 -6.30
C ASP A 52 2.67 0.77 -5.16
N LEU A 53 2.22 0.98 -3.92
CA LEU A 53 2.73 0.26 -2.74
C LEU A 53 2.41 -1.24 -2.78
N LEU A 54 1.31 -1.65 -3.43
CA LEU A 54 0.93 -3.07 -3.55
C LEU A 54 2.02 -3.90 -4.24
N ARG A 55 2.85 -3.29 -5.10
CA ARG A 55 3.97 -3.95 -5.78
C ARG A 55 5.13 -4.31 -4.84
N TYR A 56 5.16 -3.69 -3.66
CA TYR A 56 6.26 -3.81 -2.70
C TYR A 56 5.81 -4.46 -1.39
N SER A 57 4.63 -4.08 -0.88
CA SER A 57 4.14 -4.54 0.41
C SER A 57 2.62 -4.44 0.50
N TRP A 58 1.98 -5.57 0.78
CA TRP A 58 0.54 -5.62 1.05
C TRP A 58 0.17 -4.80 2.30
N ARG A 59 1.06 -4.77 3.31
CA ARG A 59 0.87 -3.99 4.54
C ARG A 59 0.88 -2.50 4.24
N GLU A 60 1.88 -2.02 3.49
CA GLU A 60 1.97 -0.60 3.13
C GLU A 60 0.80 -0.18 2.24
N TYR A 61 0.38 -1.05 1.31
CA TYR A 61 -0.83 -0.86 0.53
C TYR A 61 -2.07 -0.69 1.42
N ARG A 62 -2.33 -1.65 2.31
CA ARG A 62 -3.48 -1.63 3.22
C ARG A 62 -3.48 -0.40 4.12
N ASP A 63 -2.33 -0.07 4.71
CA ASP A 63 -2.19 1.06 5.62
C ASP A 63 -2.40 2.39 4.86
N CYS A 64 -1.91 2.50 3.61
CA CYS A 64 -2.20 3.64 2.73
C CYS A 64 -3.67 3.77 2.41
N ARG A 65 -4.35 2.67 2.08
CA ARG A 65 -5.80 2.68 1.81
C ARG A 65 -6.56 3.17 3.04
N TYR A 66 -6.14 2.74 4.23
CA TYR A 66 -6.73 3.23 5.47
C TYR A 66 -6.48 4.72 5.70
N TYR A 67 -5.24 5.19 5.51
CA TYR A 67 -4.89 6.60 5.60
C TYR A 67 -5.74 7.45 4.65
N TYR A 68 -5.88 7.01 3.40
CA TYR A 68 -6.69 7.69 2.39
C TYR A 68 -8.18 7.72 2.75
N SER A 69 -8.74 6.61 3.24
CA SER A 69 -10.14 6.57 3.70
C SER A 69 -10.41 7.50 4.88
N TYR A 70 -9.42 7.69 5.77
CA TYR A 70 -9.56 8.54 6.96
C TYR A 70 -9.36 10.03 6.66
N TYR A 71 -8.31 10.39 5.90
CA TYR A 71 -7.95 11.79 5.63
C TYR A 71 -8.43 12.33 4.28
N GLY A 72 -8.88 11.47 3.36
CA GLY A 72 -9.24 11.85 2.00
C GLY A 72 -8.05 12.25 1.12
N ARG A 73 -6.81 11.97 1.54
CA ARG A 73 -5.58 12.31 0.82
C ARG A 73 -4.52 11.23 0.97
N TYR A 74 -3.55 11.21 0.06
CA TYR A 74 -2.38 10.33 0.15
C TYR A 74 -1.36 10.84 1.18
N TYR A 75 -0.35 10.02 1.48
CA TYR A 75 0.72 10.43 2.38
C TYR A 75 1.47 11.66 1.86
N PRO A 76 1.92 12.55 2.76
CA PRO A 76 2.72 13.72 2.38
C PRO A 76 4.08 13.31 1.79
N TYR A 77 4.74 14.28 1.14
CA TYR A 77 6.09 14.14 0.58
C TYR A 77 7.15 14.44 1.62
#